data_AF-A0A520LCW6-F1
#
_entry.id   AF-A0A520LCW6-F1
#
_cell.length_a   1.000
_cell.length_b   1.000
_cell.length_c   1.000
_cell.angle_alpha   90.00
_cell.angle_beta   90.00
_cell.angle_gamma   90.00
#
_symmetry.space_group_name_H-M   'P 1'
#
loop_
_entity.id
_entity.type
_entity.pdbx_description
1 polymer ?
#
loop_
_entity_poly.entity_id
_entity_poly.type
_entity_poly.pdbx_seq_one_letter_code
_entity_poly.pdbx_strand_id
1 'polypeptide(L)'
;MEELTTETIVNQGAFMPYPVSTLSPKIVPNDLSTFKSRGISQVERELQQKLVQMREEYIATIEHFNWNKLVYEADINFEPIVGETYHLYRIRGENTLSMIAP
;
A
#
# COMPACT_ATOMS: atom_id res chain seq x y z
N MET A 1 35.93 37.37 52.29
CA MET A 1 35.28 36.17 51.74
C MET A 1 34.28 36.68 50.73
N GLU A 2 34.60 36.59 49.45
CA GLU A 2 33.72 37.05 48.38
C GLU A 2 33.49 35.83 47.50
N GLU A 3 32.27 35.31 47.57
CA GLU A 3 31.87 34.05 46.93
C GLU A 3 31.96 34.18 45.42
N LEU A 4 32.73 33.27 44.82
CA LEU A 4 32.84 33.11 43.38
C LEU A 4 31.60 32.36 42.89
N THR A 5 30.58 33.10 42.42
CA THR A 5 29.41 32.50 41.77
C THR A 5 29.84 31.89 40.45
N THR A 6 29.96 30.56 40.42
CA THR A 6 30.16 29.81 39.18
C THR A 6 28.81 29.66 38.49
N GLU A 7 28.30 30.76 37.93
CA GLU A 7 27.24 30.69 36.95
C GLU A 7 27.82 30.00 35.72
N THR A 8 27.34 28.79 35.44
CA THR A 8 27.64 28.06 34.23
C THR A 8 27.22 28.93 33.04
N ILE A 9 28.19 29.50 32.34
CA ILE A 9 27.97 30.31 31.14
C ILE A 9 27.36 29.38 30.09
N VAL A 10 26.03 29.34 30.03
CA VAL A 10 25.28 28.62 29.01
C VAL A 10 25.61 29.27 27.66
N ASN A 11 26.37 28.56 26.83
CA ASN A 11 26.78 29.06 25.53
C ASN A 11 25.58 29.02 24.56
N GLN A 12 24.77 30.09 24.59
CA GLN A 12 23.58 30.25 23.74
C GLN A 12 23.92 30.26 22.23
N GLY A 13 25.17 30.56 21.87
CA GLY A 13 25.65 30.55 20.49
C GLY A 13 25.67 29.16 19.85
N ALA A 14 25.70 28.08 20.63
CA ALA A 14 25.68 26.72 20.11
C ALA A 14 24.35 26.34 19.44
N PHE A 15 23.26 27.03 19.76
CA PHE A 15 21.91 26.72 19.25
C PHE A 15 21.43 27.67 18.16
N MET A 16 22.24 28.67 17.78
CA MET A 16 21.85 29.64 16.76
C MET A 16 22.04 29.06 15.35
N PRO A 17 21.13 29.34 14.40
CA PRO A 17 21.22 28.83 13.03
C PRO A 17 22.29 29.54 12.18
N TYR A 18 23.04 30.48 12.77
CA TYR A 18 24.09 31.25 12.12
C TYR A 18 25.31 31.41 13.03
N PRO A 19 26.52 31.56 12.46
CA PRO A 19 27.72 31.82 13.25
C PRO A 19 27.65 33.22 13.87
N VAL A 20 27.94 33.31 15.17
CA VAL A 20 27.91 34.59 15.91
C VAL A 20 29.28 35.22 16.12
N SER A 21 30.35 34.51 15.78
CA SER A 21 31.73 34.98 15.88
C SER A 21 32.59 34.39 14.76
N THR A 22 33.73 35.03 14.51
CA THR A 22 34.76 34.55 13.56
C THR A 22 35.38 33.22 13.98
N LEU A 23 35.30 32.87 15.26
CA LEU A 23 35.74 31.58 15.80
C LEU A 23 34.64 30.49 15.76
N SER A 24 33.43 30.82 15.29
CA SER A 24 32.32 29.85 15.23
C SER A 24 32.54 28.82 14.10
N PRO A 25 32.09 27.57 14.28
CA PRO A 25 32.20 26.54 13.25
C PRO A 25 31.42 26.91 11.99
N LYS A 26 31.97 26.55 10.83
CA LYS A 26 31.35 26.78 9.52
C LYS A 26 30.15 25.86 9.33
N ILE A 27 28.95 26.43 9.25
CA ILE A 27 27.73 25.70 8.91
C ILE A 27 27.71 25.47 7.39
N VAL A 28 27.89 24.22 6.95
CA VAL A 28 27.75 23.83 5.54
C VAL A 28 26.40 23.15 5.38
N PRO A 29 25.51 23.65 4.49
CA PRO A 29 24.24 22.97 4.24
C PRO A 29 24.50 21.57 3.68
N ASN A 30 23.86 20.56 4.26
CA ASN A 30 23.96 19.19 3.78
C ASN A 30 23.27 19.05 2.42
N ASP A 31 23.86 18.29 1.49
CA ASP A 31 23.26 18.06 0.18
C ASP A 31 22.06 17.10 0.30
N LEU A 32 20.86 17.67 0.13
CA LEU A 32 19.58 16.94 0.18
C LEU A 32 19.29 16.14 -1.09
N SER A 33 20.12 16.22 -2.13
CA SER A 33 19.95 15.49 -3.40
C SER A 33 19.83 13.98 -3.20
N THR A 34 20.66 13.42 -2.32
CA THR A 34 20.64 11.97 -2.00
C THR A 34 19.38 11.54 -1.26
N PHE A 35 18.77 12.43 -0.48
CA PHE A 35 17.52 12.17 0.23
C PHE A 35 16.34 12.21 -0.73
N LYS A 36 16.29 13.23 -1.60
CA LYS A 36 15.24 13.38 -2.62
C LYS A 36 15.21 12.20 -3.59
N SER A 37 16.37 11.81 -4.13
CA SER A 37 16.49 10.67 -5.06
C SER A 37 16.05 9.35 -4.43
N ARG A 38 16.44 9.08 -3.17
CA ARG A 38 15.97 7.92 -2.41
C ARG A 38 14.47 7.94 -2.19
N GLY A 39 13.90 9.09 -1.83
CA GLY A 39 12.46 9.26 -1.64
C GLY A 39 11.65 9.01 -2.92
N ILE A 40 12.08 9.58 -4.05
CA ILE A 40 11.43 9.39 -5.36
C ILE A 40 11.39 7.90 -5.73
N SER A 41 12.54 7.22 -5.59
CA SER A 41 12.65 5.80 -5.93
C SER A 41 11.77 4.90 -5.03
N GLN A 42 11.58 5.28 -3.76
CA GLN A 42 10.71 4.54 -2.84
C GLN A 42 9.24 4.71 -3.20
N VAL A 43 8.81 5.95 -3.44
CA VAL A 43 7.44 6.28 -3.84
C VAL A 43 7.08 5.61 -5.16
N GLU A 44 7.98 5.62 -6.13
CA GLU A 44 7.77 4.95 -7.43
C GLU A 44 7.48 3.46 -7.26
N ARG A 45 8.28 2.76 -6.44
CA ARG A 45 8.07 1.34 -6.15
C ARG A 45 6.74 1.07 -5.44
N GLU A 46 6.39 1.91 -4.46
CA GLU A 46 5.11 1.78 -3.75
C GLU A 46 3.91 1.95 -4.70
N LEU A 47 3.96 2.96 -5.56
CA LEU A 47 2.92 3.20 -6.56
C LEU A 47 2.83 2.06 -7.56
N GLN A 48 3.96 1.55 -8.05
CA GLN A 48 3.99 0.41 -8.95
C GLN A 48 3.37 -0.83 -8.30
N GLN A 49 3.69 -1.10 -7.04
CA GLN A 49 3.10 -2.22 -6.30
C GLN A 49 1.59 -2.08 -6.14
N LYS A 50 1.09 -0.88 -5.79
CA LYS A 50 -0.35 -0.63 -5.68
C LYS A 50 -1.07 -0.83 -7.01
N LEU A 51 -0.46 -0.40 -8.12
CA LEU A 51 -1.03 -0.62 -9.46
C LEU A 51 -1.13 -2.11 -9.82
N VAL A 52 -0.13 -2.90 -9.46
CA VAL A 52 -0.17 -4.37 -9.66
C VAL A 52 -1.30 -4.98 -8.85
N GLN A 53 -1.43 -4.62 -7.57
CA GLN A 53 -2.51 -5.11 -6.71
C GLN A 53 -3.90 -4.77 -7.26
N MET A 54 -4.11 -3.51 -7.68
CA MET A 54 -5.38 -3.09 -8.30
C MET A 54 -5.68 -3.87 -9.59
N ARG A 55 -4.66 -4.20 -10.38
CA ARG A 55 -4.84 -5.02 -11.58
C ARG A 55 -5.25 -6.45 -11.23
N GLU A 56 -4.60 -7.05 -10.24
CA GLU A 56 -4.92 -8.41 -9.79
C GLU A 56 -6.35 -8.48 -9.25
N GLU A 57 -6.74 -7.52 -8.41
CA GLU A 57 -8.10 -7.42 -7.89
C GLU A 57 -9.14 -7.23 -9.01
N TYR A 58 -8.83 -6.39 -10.01
CA TYR A 58 -9.68 -6.20 -11.18
C TYR A 58 -9.87 -7.52 -11.95
N ILE A 59 -8.79 -8.27 -12.21
CA ILE A 59 -8.88 -9.55 -12.92
C ILE A 59 -9.73 -10.56 -12.13
N ALA A 60 -9.47 -10.69 -10.82
CA ALA A 60 -10.25 -11.56 -9.95
C ALA A 60 -11.75 -11.19 -9.99
N THR A 61 -12.07 -9.90 -9.95
CA THR A 61 -13.46 -9.40 -10.04
C THR A 61 -14.12 -9.80 -11.36
N ILE A 62 -13.41 -9.69 -12.48
CA ILE A 62 -13.91 -10.09 -13.80
C ILE A 62 -14.12 -11.61 -13.87
N GLU A 63 -13.22 -12.41 -13.31
CA GLU A 63 -13.39 -13.86 -13.23
C GLU A 63 -14.62 -14.24 -12.42
N HIS A 64 -14.79 -13.65 -11.22
CA HIS A 64 -15.99 -13.83 -10.41
C HIS A 64 -17.27 -13.46 -11.17
N PHE A 65 -17.24 -12.35 -11.91
CA PHE A 65 -18.37 -11.94 -12.75
C PHE A 65 -18.67 -12.97 -13.85
N ASN A 66 -17.64 -13.51 -14.52
CA ASN A 66 -17.81 -14.51 -15.57
C ASN A 66 -18.42 -15.82 -15.02
N TRP A 67 -17.97 -16.29 -13.86
CA TRP A 67 -18.54 -17.46 -13.20
C TRP A 67 -20.01 -17.22 -12.82
N ASN A 68 -20.31 -16.07 -12.23
CA ASN A 68 -21.68 -15.71 -11.88
C ASN A 68 -22.58 -15.66 -13.12
N LYS A 69 -22.11 -15.02 -14.19
CA LYS A 69 -22.83 -14.96 -15.46
C LYS A 69 -23.13 -16.36 -16.00
N LEU A 70 -22.15 -17.26 -15.99
CA LEU A 70 -22.32 -18.64 -16.44
C LEU A 70 -23.36 -19.39 -15.61
N VAL A 71 -23.40 -19.16 -14.29
CA VAL A 71 -24.41 -19.74 -13.39
C VAL A 71 -25.80 -19.20 -13.72
N TYR A 72 -25.94 -17.89 -13.94
CA TYR A 72 -27.22 -17.27 -14.30
C TYR A 72 -27.70 -17.66 -15.72
N GLU A 73 -26.80 -17.98 -16.64
CA GLU A 73 -27.13 -18.46 -17.99
C GLU A 73 -27.47 -19.96 -18.03
N ALA A 74 -27.14 -20.72 -16.98
CA ALA A 74 -27.49 -22.13 -16.91
C ALA A 74 -28.99 -22.33 -16.65
N ASP A 75 -29.54 -23.42 -17.15
CA ASP A 75 -30.91 -23.81 -16.82
C ASP A 75 -30.96 -24.30 -15.38
N ILE A 76 -31.57 -23.48 -14.53
CA ILE A 76 -31.72 -23.72 -13.09
C ILE A 76 -33.13 -24.25 -12.83
N ASN A 77 -33.22 -25.45 -12.25
CA ASN A 77 -34.49 -26.08 -11.86
C ASN A 77 -34.81 -25.95 -10.35
N PHE A 78 -34.03 -25.17 -9.60
CA PHE A 78 -34.14 -25.03 -8.14
C PHE A 78 -33.78 -23.61 -7.67
N GLU A 79 -34.20 -23.21 -6.47
CA GLU A 79 -33.77 -21.94 -5.89
C GLU A 79 -32.34 -22.09 -5.33
N PRO A 80 -31.33 -21.35 -5.84
CA PRO A 80 -29.96 -21.48 -5.35
C PRO A 80 -29.85 -20.88 -3.94
N ILE A 81 -29.33 -21.67 -3.01
CA ILE A 81 -29.06 -21.30 -1.62
C ILE A 81 -27.57 -20.96 -1.52
N VAL A 82 -27.27 -19.81 -0.91
CA VAL A 82 -25.89 -19.36 -0.71
C VAL A 82 -25.19 -20.31 0.28
N GLY A 83 -24.06 -20.89 -0.14
CA GLY A 83 -23.21 -21.74 0.72
C GLY A 83 -23.16 -23.21 0.33
N GLU A 84 -24.03 -23.66 -0.58
CA GLU A 84 -24.04 -25.05 -1.06
C GLU A 84 -23.12 -25.25 -2.28
N THR A 85 -22.53 -26.45 -2.39
CA THR A 85 -21.68 -26.80 -3.54
C THR A 85 -22.55 -27.33 -4.67
N TYR A 86 -22.51 -26.64 -5.82
CA TYR A 86 -23.25 -27.03 -7.01
C TYR A 86 -22.33 -27.60 -8.07
N HIS A 87 -22.85 -28.57 -8.85
CA HIS A 87 -22.14 -29.20 -9.95
C HIS A 87 -22.78 -28.79 -11.28
N LEU A 88 -21.98 -28.24 -12.19
CA LEU A 88 -22.42 -27.85 -13.53
C LEU A 88 -22.26 -29.03 -14.48
N TYR A 89 -23.37 -29.50 -15.05
CA TYR A 89 -23.39 -30.56 -16.05
C TYR A 89 -23.65 -29.98 -17.43
N ARG A 90 -23.07 -30.61 -18.45
CA ARG A 90 -23.36 -30.29 -19.85
C ARG A 90 -24.18 -31.43 -20.46
N ILE A 91 -25.47 -31.20 -20.66
CA ILE A 91 -26.40 -32.19 -21.20
C ILE A 91 -26.93 -31.64 -22.52
N ARG A 92 -26.75 -32.39 -23.62
CA ARG A 92 -27.26 -32.05 -24.97
C ARG A 92 -26.83 -30.67 -25.52
N GLY A 93 -25.74 -30.10 -25.00
CA GLY A 93 -25.20 -28.82 -25.45
C GLY A 93 -25.54 -27.65 -24.51
N GLU A 94 -26.52 -27.83 -23.63
CA GLU A 94 -26.96 -26.88 -22.62
C GLU A 94 -26.26 -27.14 -21.27
N ASN A 95 -26.01 -26.05 -20.54
CA ASN A 95 -25.40 -26.10 -19.22
C ASN A 95 -26.54 -26.15 -18.18
N THR A 96 -26.60 -27.22 -17.40
CA THR A 96 -27.61 -27.41 -16.35
C THR A 96 -26.92 -27.48 -15.00
N LEU A 97 -27.42 -26.71 -14.04
CA LEU A 97 -26.91 -26.74 -12.67
C LEU A 97 -27.62 -27.85 -11.88
N SER A 98 -26.88 -28.59 -11.05
CA SER A 98 -27.44 -29.64 -10.20
C SER A 98 -26.78 -29.69 -8.82
N MET A 99 -27.55 -30.10 -7.79
CA MET A 99 -27.08 -30.28 -6.41
C MET A 99 -26.45 -31.65 -6.16
N ILE A 100 -26.56 -32.59 -7.09
CA ILE A 100 -26.00 -33.93 -6.92
C ILE A 100 -24.54 -33.97 -7.40
N ALA A 101 -23.67 -34.46 -6.52
CA ALA A 101 -22.30 -34.82 -6.87
C ALA A 101 -22.31 -35.95 -7.93
N PRO A 102 -21.31 -35.98 -8.83
CA PRO A 102 -21.19 -37.01 -9.86
C PRO A 102 -20.94 -38.42 -9.30
#